data_AF-A0A1H3CBA6-F1
#
_entry.id   AF-A0A1H3CBA6-F1
#
_cell.length_a   1.000
_cell.length_b   1.000
_cell.length_c   1.000
_cell.angle_alpha   90.00
_cell.angle_beta   90.00
_cell.angle_gamma   90.00
#
_symmetry.space_group_name_H-M   'P 1'
#
loop_
_entity.id
_entity.type
_entity.pdbx_description
1 polymer ?
#
loop_
_entity_poly.entity_id
_entity_poly.type
_entity_poly.pdbx_seq_one_letter_code
_entity_poly.pdbx_strand_id
1 'polypeptide(L)'
;MRSQCDEVPLPSLTTPNAQPIASLAVLADQGAGWKPDGFDLEQLGCTHRFRFPVVKLLDYADRLAALEAGANPFALINAAHLLHDADAP
;
A
#
# COMPACT_ATOMS: atom_id res chain seq x y z
N MET A 1 -30.09 12.38 10.85
CA MET A 1 -30.05 10.91 10.94
C MET A 1 -28.59 10.48 10.82
N ARG A 2 -27.85 10.42 11.93
CA ARG A 2 -26.45 10.00 11.95
C ARG A 2 -26.46 8.51 12.28
N SER A 3 -26.10 7.67 11.31
CA SER A 3 -25.92 6.24 11.54
C SER A 3 -24.64 6.07 12.35
N GLN A 4 -24.80 5.82 13.65
CA GLN A 4 -23.74 5.42 14.56
C GLN A 4 -23.43 3.96 14.19
N CYS A 5 -22.33 3.72 13.46
CA CYS A 5 -21.75 2.38 13.42
C CYS A 5 -21.17 2.14 14.81
N ASP A 6 -21.90 1.40 15.63
CA ASP A 6 -21.38 0.79 16.86
C ASP A 6 -20.14 -0.02 16.46
N GLU A 7 -18.98 0.36 17.01
CA GLU A 7 -17.75 -0.39 16.86
C GLU A 7 -17.89 -1.64 17.73
N VAL A 8 -18.57 -2.66 17.19
CA VAL A 8 -18.65 -3.98 17.82
C VAL A 8 -17.21 -4.48 17.97
N PRO A 9 -16.73 -4.73 19.19
CA PRO A 9 -15.37 -5.22 19.37
C PRO A 9 -15.31 -6.61 18.73
N LEU A 10 -14.61 -6.70 17.60
CA LEU A 10 -14.37 -7.97 16.93
C LEU A 10 -13.66 -8.89 17.94
N PRO A 11 -14.12 -10.14 18.14
CA PRO A 11 -13.39 -11.09 18.96
C PRO A 11 -12.00 -11.25 18.36
N SER A 12 -10.97 -11.12 19.20
CA SER A 12 -9.59 -11.37 18.82
C SER A 12 -9.47 -12.80 18.28
N LEU A 13 -9.53 -12.94 16.95
CA LEU A 13 -9.32 -14.21 16.26
C LEU A 13 -7.83 -14.55 16.31
N THR A 14 -7.33 -14.90 17.51
CA THR A 14 -6.03 -15.55 17.66
C THR A 14 -6.19 -17.02 17.33
N THR A 15 -6.33 -17.33 16.04
CA THR A 15 -6.05 -18.67 15.53
C THR A 15 -4.56 -18.95 15.76
N PRO A 16 -4.18 -20.08 16.38
CA PRO A 16 -2.81 -20.35 16.84
C PRO A 16 -1.75 -20.45 15.73
N ASN A 17 -2.16 -20.36 14.47
CA ASN A 17 -1.33 -20.42 13.27
C ASN A 17 -1.51 -19.21 12.33
N ALA A 18 -2.25 -18.18 12.74
CA ALA A 18 -2.37 -16.96 11.93
C ALA A 18 -1.05 -16.17 12.00
N GLN A 19 -0.28 -16.20 10.91
CA GLN A 19 0.81 -15.25 10.73
C GLN A 19 0.22 -13.90 10.32
N PRO A 20 0.57 -12.80 11.01
CA PRO A 20 0.08 -11.48 10.64
C PRO A 20 0.56 -11.13 9.24
N ILE A 21 -0.37 -10.85 8.34
CA ILE A 21 -0.08 -10.39 6.98
C ILE A 21 -0.25 -8.88 6.96
N ALA A 22 0.78 -8.18 6.47
CA ALA A 22 0.69 -6.77 6.13
C ALA A 22 0.45 -6.65 4.61
N SER A 23 -0.38 -5.69 4.22
CA SER A 23 -0.61 -5.35 2.81
C SER A 23 -0.24 -3.90 2.57
N LEU A 24 0.40 -3.65 1.42
CA LEU A 24 0.95 -2.36 1.03
C LEU A 24 0.72 -2.19 -0.47
N ALA A 25 0.25 -1.02 -0.88
CA ALA A 25 0.22 -0.66 -2.30
C ALA A 25 1.49 0.14 -2.65
N VAL A 26 2.21 -0.32 -3.66
CA VAL A 26 3.36 0.37 -4.25
C VAL A 26 2.94 0.89 -5.63
N LEU A 27 3.00 2.20 -5.81
CA LEU A 27 2.55 2.87 -7.02
C LEU A 27 3.74 3.33 -7.87
N ALA A 28 3.79 2.81 -9.08
CA ALA A 28 4.86 3.03 -10.05
C ALA A 28 4.42 3.92 -11.24
N ASP A 29 3.23 4.52 -11.16
CA ASP A 29 2.71 5.37 -12.22
C ASP A 29 3.22 6.83 -12.10
N GLN A 30 3.09 7.59 -13.19
CA GLN A 30 3.60 8.97 -13.29
C GLN A 30 2.71 10.04 -12.63
N GLY A 31 1.51 9.70 -12.16
CA GLY A 31 0.56 10.66 -11.60
C GLY A 31 0.90 11.09 -10.18
N ALA A 32 1.47 12.27 -9.97
CA ALA A 32 1.93 12.71 -8.64
C ALA A 32 0.82 12.75 -7.55
N GLY A 33 -0.43 12.98 -7.94
CA GLY A 33 -1.54 13.18 -7.01
C GLY A 33 -2.35 11.93 -6.63
N TRP A 34 -2.19 10.83 -7.37
CA TRP A 34 -3.03 9.64 -7.15
C TRP A 34 -2.40 8.69 -6.12
N LYS A 35 -3.06 8.56 -4.96
CA LYS A 35 -2.66 7.70 -3.83
C LYS A 35 -3.91 7.17 -3.11
N PRO A 36 -4.59 6.12 -3.61
CA PRO A 36 -5.79 5.58 -2.97
C PRO A 36 -5.44 4.80 -1.72
N ASP A 37 -5.91 5.23 -0.56
CA ASP A 37 -5.63 4.63 0.76
C ASP A 37 -6.57 3.46 1.14
N GLY A 38 -7.45 3.06 0.22
CA GLY A 38 -8.33 1.93 0.39
C GLY A 38 -9.31 1.73 -0.77
N PHE A 39 -10.06 0.64 -0.69
CA PHE A 39 -11.23 0.40 -1.54
C PHE A 39 -12.34 -0.29 -0.75
N ASP A 40 -13.57 -0.09 -1.22
CA ASP A 40 -14.78 -0.73 -0.70
C ASP A 40 -15.38 -1.62 -1.81
N LEU A 41 -15.68 -2.88 -1.48
CA LEU A 41 -16.44 -3.80 -2.35
C LEU A 41 -17.74 -4.19 -1.67
N GLU A 42 -18.87 -4.03 -2.35
CA GLU A 42 -20.17 -4.49 -1.86
C GLU A 42 -20.73 -5.58 -2.77
N GLN A 43 -20.96 -6.78 -2.23
CA GLN A 43 -21.49 -7.93 -2.96
C GLN A 43 -22.46 -8.70 -2.06
N LEU A 44 -23.68 -9.00 -2.54
CA LEU A 44 -24.70 -9.76 -1.80
C LEU A 44 -25.03 -9.20 -0.40
N GLY A 45 -24.91 -7.88 -0.20
CA GLY A 45 -25.09 -7.23 1.10
C GLY A 45 -23.90 -7.34 2.05
N CYS A 46 -22.78 -7.92 1.62
CA CYS A 46 -21.51 -7.92 2.33
C CYS A 46 -20.65 -6.77 1.85
N THR A 47 -20.16 -5.93 2.78
CA THR A 47 -19.20 -4.87 2.49
C THR A 47 -17.80 -5.25 2.95
N HIS A 48 -16.84 -5.24 2.03
CA HIS A 48 -15.41 -5.41 2.30
C HIS A 48 -14.74 -4.05 2.17
N ARG A 49 -14.35 -3.48 3.31
CA ARG A 49 -13.53 -2.28 3.37
C ARG A 49 -12.09 -2.67 3.62
N PHE A 50 -11.21 -2.34 2.69
CA PHE A 50 -9.80 -2.62 2.81
C PHE A 50 -8.99 -1.33 2.78
N ARG A 51 -8.27 -1.06 3.88
CA ARG A 51 -7.37 0.09 4.00
C ARG A 51 -5.94 -0.40 4.05
N PHE A 52 -5.06 0.30 3.37
CA PHE A 52 -3.65 -0.07 3.29
C PHE A 52 -2.77 1.17 3.16
N PRO A 53 -1.54 1.13 3.69
CA PRO A 53 -0.53 2.12 3.36
C PRO A 53 -0.26 2.14 1.85
N VAL A 54 0.07 3.32 1.34
CA VAL A 54 0.37 3.56 -0.07
C VAL A 54 1.69 4.28 -0.17
N VAL A 55 2.55 3.82 -1.06
CA VAL A 55 3.86 4.42 -1.30
C VAL A 55 4.03 4.65 -2.80
N LYS A 56 4.36 5.88 -3.20
CA LYS A 56 4.69 6.23 -4.59
C LYS A 56 6.19 6.12 -4.81
N LEU A 57 6.60 5.46 -5.89
CA LEU A 57 8.02 5.35 -6.24
C LEU A 57 8.64 6.71 -6.54
N LEU A 58 7.88 7.59 -7.18
CA LEU A 58 8.27 8.98 -7.43
C LEU A 58 8.63 9.76 -6.15
N ASP A 59 8.02 9.43 -5.01
CA ASP A 59 8.33 10.09 -3.72
C ASP A 59 9.80 9.82 -3.28
N TYR A 60 10.45 8.82 -3.88
CA TYR A 60 11.82 8.40 -3.57
C TYR A 60 12.82 8.66 -4.69
N ALA A 61 12.41 9.36 -5.77
CA ALA A 61 13.30 9.71 -6.88
C ALA A 61 14.59 10.41 -6.39
N ASP A 62 14.45 11.36 -5.45
CA ASP A 62 15.57 12.10 -4.87
C ASP A 62 16.42 11.27 -3.88
N ARG A 63 16.03 10.03 -3.59
CA ARG A 63 16.64 9.15 -2.58
C ARG A 63 17.19 7.86 -3.16
N LEU A 64 17.41 7.80 -4.47
CA LEU A 64 17.87 6.61 -5.20
C LEU A 64 19.12 5.97 -4.55
N ALA A 65 20.13 6.77 -4.22
CA ALA A 65 21.36 6.28 -3.57
C ALA A 65 21.12 5.61 -2.20
N ALA A 66 20.10 6.06 -1.44
CA ALA A 66 19.74 5.46 -0.17
C ALA A 66 18.92 4.17 -0.34
N LEU A 67 18.21 4.03 -1.46
CA LEU A 67 17.49 2.80 -1.81
C LEU A 67 18.47 1.69 -2.22
N GLU A 68 19.50 2.00 -3.00
CA GLU A 68 20.52 1.02 -3.42
C GLU A 68 21.35 0.47 -2.25
N ALA A 69 21.59 1.29 -1.22
CA ALA A 69 22.36 0.90 -0.04
C ALA A 69 21.55 0.08 0.99
N GLY A 70 20.22 0.02 0.85
CA GLY A 70 19.34 -0.64 1.82
C GLY A 70 19.18 -2.14 1.57
N ALA A 71 19.21 -2.95 2.64
CA ALA A 71 18.92 -4.39 2.58
C ALA A 71 17.42 -4.72 2.35
N ASN A 72 16.60 -3.73 2.01
CA ASN A 72 15.18 -3.91 1.78
C ASN A 72 14.97 -4.33 0.31
N PRO A 73 14.43 -5.52 0.02
CA PRO A 73 14.21 -5.96 -1.36
C PRO A 73 13.29 -5.03 -2.16
N PHE A 74 12.40 -4.28 -1.49
CA PHE A 74 11.58 -3.26 -2.14
C PHE A 74 12.42 -2.07 -2.65
N ALA A 75 13.54 -1.76 -2.01
CA ALA A 75 14.40 -0.67 -2.43
C ALA A 75 15.07 -0.94 -3.79
N LEU A 76 15.43 -2.19 -4.07
CA LEU A 76 15.93 -2.62 -5.38
C LEU A 76 14.86 -2.51 -6.47
N ILE A 77 13.61 -2.89 -6.17
CA ILE A 77 12.48 -2.75 -7.10
C ILE A 77 12.24 -1.27 -7.40
N ASN A 78 12.29 -0.42 -6.38
CA ASN A 78 12.14 1.03 -6.52
C ASN A 78 13.25 1.64 -7.39
N ALA A 79 14.50 1.22 -7.18
CA ALA A 79 15.65 1.71 -7.97
C ALA A 79 15.55 1.30 -9.44
N ALA A 80 15.21 0.04 -9.73
CA ALA A 80 15.03 -0.44 -11.10
C ALA A 80 13.92 0.31 -11.83
N HIS A 81 12.81 0.60 -11.14
CA HIS A 81 11.70 1.36 -11.70
C HIS A 81 12.08 2.82 -12.01
N LEU A 82 12.77 3.49 -11.07
CA LEU A 82 13.25 4.88 -11.27
C LEU A 82 14.30 4.98 -12.39
N LEU A 83 15.17 3.99 -12.54
CA LEU A 83 16.14 3.93 -13.63
C LEU A 83 15.46 3.78 -14.99
N HIS A 84 14.38 2.99 -15.09
CA HIS A 84 13.59 2.87 -16.31
C HIS A 84 12.89 4.20 -16.67
N ASP A 85 12.30 4.87 -15.68
CA ASP A 85 11.60 6.13 -15.88
C ASP A 85 12.54 7.31 -16.21
N ALA A 86 13.77 7.29 -15.70
CA ALA A 86 14.78 8.31 -16.00
C ALA A 86 15.37 8.23 -17.42
N ASP A 87 15.23 7.09 -18.09
CA ASP A 87 15.74 6.81 -19.44
C ASP A 87 14.61 6.77 -20.50
N ALA A 88 13.38 7.14 -20.10
CA ALA A 88 12.26 7.31 -21.00
C ALA A 88 12.40 8.63 -21.79
N PRO A 89 12.25 8.61 -23.14
CA PRO A 89 12.44 9.79 -23.99
C PRO A 89 11.39 10.89 -23.80
#